data_AF-A0A5P2B5M1-F1
#
_entry.id   AF-A0A5P2B5M1-F1
#
_cell.length_a   1.000
_cell.length_b   1.000
_cell.length_c   1.000
_cell.angle_alpha   90.00
_cell.angle_beta   90.00
_cell.angle_gamma   90.00
#
_symmetry.space_group_name_H-M   'P 1'
#
loop_
_entity.id
_entity.type
_entity.pdbx_description
1 polymer ?
#
loop_
_entity_poly.entity_id
_entity_poly.type
_entity_poly.pdbx_seq_one_letter_code
_entity_poly.pdbx_strand_id
1 'polypeptide(L)' 'MTARQPVRWMPDERSRQILAAFAASKESTPSVLRRALELLAQADGIVDHRGKVKTSGRQT' A
#
# COMPACT_ATOMS: atom_id res chain seq x y z
N MET A 1 34.79 6.65 -2.90
CA MET A 1 33.65 5.95 -3.53
C MET A 1 32.82 5.33 -2.42
N THR A 2 31.73 5.98 -2.00
CA THR A 2 30.92 5.48 -0.87
C THR A 2 29.97 4.42 -1.40
N ALA A 3 30.18 3.16 -1.03
CA ALA A 3 29.28 2.07 -1.40
C ALA A 3 27.87 2.38 -0.90
N ARG A 4 26.91 2.46 -1.81
CA ARG A 4 25.49 2.69 -1.49
C ARG A 4 25.04 1.51 -0.64
N GLN A 5 24.82 1.73 0.67
CA GLN A 5 24.36 0.66 1.53
C GLN A 5 23.01 0.14 0.99
N PRO A 6 22.78 -1.19 1.00
CA PRO A 6 21.52 -1.74 0.55
C PRO A 6 20.41 -1.16 1.40
N VAL A 7 19.39 -0.60 0.75
CA VAL A 7 18.20 -0.08 1.42
C VAL A 7 17.53 -1.27 2.11
N ARG A 8 17.63 -1.31 3.44
CA ARG A 8 16.84 -2.24 4.26
C ARG A 8 15.42 -1.67 4.33
N TRP A 9 14.62 -2.01 3.34
CA TRP A 9 13.20 -1.66 3.34
C TRP A 9 12.48 -2.43 4.44
N MET A 10 11.72 -1.71 5.27
CA MET A 10 10.94 -2.29 6.35
C MET A 10 9.47 -1.87 6.16
N PRO A 11 8.54 -2.83 5.99
CA PRO A 11 7.13 -2.50 5.79
C PRO A 11 6.54 -1.83 7.02
N ASP A 12 5.69 -0.83 6.80
CA ASP A 12 4.85 -0.28 7.86
C ASP A 12 3.87 -1.32 8.40
N GLU A 13 3.22 -0.98 9.50
CA GLU A 13 2.31 -1.89 10.20
C GLU A 13 1.19 -2.43 9.30
N ARG A 14 0.62 -1.61 8.41
CA ARG A 14 -0.47 -2.04 7.53
C ARG A 14 0.05 -2.94 6.41
N SER A 15 1.18 -2.59 5.80
CA SER A 15 1.83 -3.47 4.83
C SER A 15 2.23 -4.82 5.44
N ARG A 16 2.69 -4.85 6.71
CA ARG A 16 2.97 -6.09 7.43
C ARG A 16 1.73 -6.97 7.60
N GLN A 17 0.58 -6.38 7.92
CA GLN A 17 -0.67 -7.13 8.09
C GLN A 17 -1.16 -7.78 6.79
N ILE A 18 -1.05 -7.07 5.66
CA ILE A 18 -1.41 -7.62 4.34
C ILE A 18 -0.50 -8.81 3.98
N LEU A 19 0.82 -8.66 4.17
CA LEU A 19 1.77 -9.73 3.92
C LEU A 19 1.53 -10.93 4.85
N ALA A 20 1.22 -10.69 6.12
CA ALA A 20 0.90 -11.74 7.08
C ALA A 20 -0.40 -12.49 6.70
N ALA A 21 -1.43 -11.78 6.23
CA ALA A 21 -2.69 -12.39 5.78
C ALA A 21 -2.48 -13.29 4.54
N PHE A 22 -1.67 -12.84 3.59
CA PHE A 22 -1.27 -13.63 2.43
C PHE A 22 -0.44 -14.86 2.83
N ALA A 23 0.60 -14.68 3.64
CA ALA A 23 1.47 -15.76 4.09
C ALA A 23 0.73 -16.83 4.91
N ALA A 24 -0.34 -16.43 5.61
CA ALA A 24 -1.22 -17.32 6.33
C ALA A 24 -2.26 -18.04 5.44
N SER A 25 -2.23 -17.85 4.11
CA SER A 25 -3.21 -18.34 3.13
C SER A 25 -4.67 -17.97 3.46
N LYS A 26 -4.87 -16.93 4.29
CA LYS A 26 -6.20 -16.46 4.72
C LYS A 26 -6.87 -15.57 3.68
N GLU A 27 -6.10 -15.12 2.68
CA GLU A 27 -6.53 -14.18 1.67
C GLU A 27 -6.03 -14.61 0.29
N SER A 28 -6.86 -14.45 -0.73
CA SER A 28 -6.48 -14.79 -2.10
C SER A 28 -5.55 -13.72 -2.69
N THR A 29 -4.65 -14.13 -3.59
CA THR A 29 -3.73 -13.23 -4.32
C THR A 29 -4.39 -11.96 -4.88
N PRO A 30 -5.56 -12.01 -5.56
CA PRO A 30 -6.20 -10.79 -6.06
C PRO A 30 -6.68 -9.85 -4.94
N SER A 31 -7.12 -10.36 -3.79
CA SER A 31 -7.52 -9.55 -2.65
C SER A 31 -6.32 -8.84 -2.01
N VAL A 32 -5.20 -9.55 -1.87
CA VAL A 32 -3.94 -9.01 -1.36
C VAL A 32 -3.40 -7.91 -2.27
N LEU A 33 -3.42 -8.15 -3.59
CA LEU A 33 -3.01 -7.16 -4.58
C LEU A 33 -3.89 -5.91 -4.52
N ARG A 34 -5.21 -6.08 -4.41
CA ARG A 34 -6.15 -4.97 -4.27
C ARG A 34 -5.83 -4.11 -3.04
N ARG A 35 -5.66 -4.73 -1.87
CA ARG A 35 -5.30 -4.03 -0.63
C ARG A 35 -3.95 -3.30 -0.73
N ALA A 36 -2.96 -3.92 -1.38
CA ALA A 36 -1.67 -3.29 -1.61
C ALA A 36 -1.79 -2.05 -2.51
N LEU A 37 -2.58 -2.12 -3.58
CA LEU A 37 -2.84 -1.00 -4.48
C LEU A 37 -3.63 0.12 -3.77
N GLU A 38 -4.60 -0.22 -2.92
CA GLU A 38 -5.35 0.76 -2.12
C GLU A 38 -4.43 1.49 -1.12
N LEU A 39 -3.50 0.79 -0.46
CA LEU A 39 -2.52 1.43 0.42
C LEU A 39 -1.58 2.37 -0.35
N LEU A 40 -1.08 1.94 -1.50
CA LEU A 40 -0.22 2.76 -2.35
C LEU A 40 -0.96 4.03 -2.81
N ALA A 41 -2.18 3.85 -3.32
CA ALA A 41 -3.02 4.97 -3.73
C ALA A 41 -3.35 5.92 -2.56
N GLN A 42 -3.46 5.41 -1.33
CA GLN A 42 -3.68 6.24 -0.16
C GLN A 42 -2.44 7.05 0.21
N ALA A 43 -1.25 6.43 0.14
CA ALA A 43 0.03 7.09 0.38
C ALA A 43 0.30 8.20 -0.66
N ASP A 44 -0.09 7.97 -1.91
CA ASP A 44 -0.02 8.95 -2.99
C ASP A 44 -1.17 9.98 -2.95
N GLY A 45 -2.10 9.85 -1.99
CA GLY A 45 -3.24 10.74 -1.82
C GLY A 45 -4.34 10.63 -2.88
N ILE A 46 -4.26 9.62 -3.76
CA ILE A 46 -5.23 9.32 -4.81
C ILE A 46 -6.57 8.84 -4.22
N VAL A 47 -6.53 8.06 -3.14
CA VAL A 47 -7.74 7.61 -2.42
C VAL A 47 -7.78 8.13 -0.99
N ASP A 48 -8.99 8.27 -0.44
CA ASP A 48 -9.23 8.59 0.96
C ASP A 48 -9.09 7.36 1.88
N HIS A 49 -9.27 7.56 3.19
CA HIS A 49 -9.24 6.49 4.19
C HIS A 49 -10.40 5.49 4.10
N ARG A 50 -11.37 5.75 3.22
CA ARG A 50 -12.52 4.89 2.92
C ARG A 50 -12.35 4.16 1.58
N GLY A 51 -11.19 4.31 0.92
CA GLY A 51 -10.91 3.71 -0.39
C GLY A 51 -11.66 4.38 -1.54
N LYS A 52 -12.21 5.59 -1.33
CA LYS A 52 -12.80 6.39 -2.42
C LYS A 52 -11.70 7.19 -3.10
N VAL A 53 -11.66 7.15 -4.43
CA VAL A 53 -10.82 8.06 -5.21
C VAL A 53 -11.16 9.47 -4.80
N LYS A 54 -10.17 10.22 -4.32
CA LYS A 54 -10.29 11.66 -4.17
C LYS A 54 -10.46 12.18 -5.59
N THR A 55 -11.70 12.36 -6.01
CA THR A 55 -11.98 13.20 -7.15
C THR A 55 -11.45 14.55 -6.74
N SER A 56 -10.32 14.94 -7.32
CA SER A 56 -9.90 16.32 -7.30
C SER A 56 -11.00 17.05 -8.06
N GLY A 57 -12.06 17.39 -7.36
CA GLY A 57 -12.99 18.41 -7.78
C GLY A 57 -12.11 19.61 -8.04
N ARG A 58 -11.92 19.89 -9.32
CA ARG A 58 -11.39 21.14 -9.82
C ARG A 58 -12.27 22.24 -9.25
N GLN A 59 -11.96 22.69 -8.04
CA GLN A 59 -12.39 24.00 -7.57
C GLN A 59 -11.45 24.97 -8.27
N THR A 60 -11.99 25.53 -9.35
CA THR A 60 -11.68 26.82 -10.00
C THR A 60 -10.21 27.21 -10.09
#